data_AF-A0ABD0NW34-F1
#
_entry.id   AF-A0ABD0NW34-F1
#
_cell.length_a   1.000
_cell.length_b   1.000
_cell.length_c   1.000
_cell.angle_alpha   90.00
_cell.angle_beta   90.00
_cell.angle_gamma   90.00
#
_symmetry.space_group_name_H-M   'P 1'
#
loop_
_entity.id
_entity.type
_entity.pdbx_description
1 polymer ?
#
loop_
_entity_poly.entity_id
_entity_poly.type
_entity_poly.pdbx_seq_one_letter_code
_entity_poly.pdbx_strand_id
1 'polypeptide(L)'
;MLEEKYRVTEDQAVAQVSISDIWTSINMDAYLALTCHFITEEIQLSTILLGVKKKIPRFHIAAQIAEAKDTLMAEWGIRDKVRSLITDAAQNMVACANLLNVRHINRFAYMLNLVVKKSTLMTFALGHGELWRISNQTPQQKRSCQKYSFRWENQNINFYKRLKPTRNSTFTMYQTLYEQRKPLGVALTGLNTTLLPLSADV
;
A
#
# COMPACT_ATOMS: atom_id res chain seq x y z
N MET A 1 -21.40 -23.08 -4.73
CA MET A 1 -20.74 -22.00 -3.96
C MET A 1 -20.34 -20.80 -4.82
N LEU A 2 -19.64 -20.97 -5.96
CA LEU A 2 -19.35 -19.86 -6.89
C LEU A 2 -20.60 -19.43 -7.68
N GLU A 3 -21.35 -20.37 -8.25
CA GLU A 3 -22.59 -20.09 -9.00
C GLU A 3 -23.69 -19.42 -8.16
N GLU A 4 -23.76 -19.77 -6.88
CA GLU A 4 -24.74 -19.20 -5.95
C GLU A 4 -24.39 -17.76 -5.56
N LYS A 5 -23.10 -17.45 -5.40
CA LYS A 5 -22.64 -16.06 -5.25
C LYS A 5 -22.89 -15.25 -6.52
N TYR A 6 -22.72 -15.85 -7.69
CA TYR A 6 -22.98 -15.23 -8.98
C TYR A 6 -24.43 -14.72 -9.08
N ARG A 7 -25.42 -15.58 -8.82
CA ARG A 7 -26.85 -15.23 -8.82
C ARG A 7 -27.20 -14.08 -7.87
N VAL A 8 -26.64 -14.09 -6.66
CA VAL A 8 -26.86 -13.03 -5.66
C VAL A 8 -26.38 -11.67 -6.16
N THR A 9 -25.23 -11.60 -6.84
CA THR A 9 -24.71 -10.35 -7.41
C THR A 9 -25.52 -9.85 -8.60
N GLU A 10 -26.07 -10.77 -9.41
CA GLU A 10 -26.76 -10.44 -10.65
C GLU A 10 -28.18 -9.92 -10.38
N ASP A 11 -28.93 -10.57 -9.49
CA ASP A 11 -30.35 -10.25 -9.28
C ASP A 11 -30.58 -9.19 -8.18
N GLN A 12 -29.72 -9.09 -7.16
CA GLN A 12 -30.03 -8.29 -5.95
C GLN A 12 -29.29 -6.94 -5.84
N ALA A 13 -28.43 -6.58 -6.80
CA ALA A 13 -27.56 -5.41 -6.65
C ALA A 13 -28.24 -4.10 -7.15
N VAL A 14 -28.65 -3.25 -6.21
CA VAL A 14 -29.28 -1.94 -6.52
C VAL A 14 -28.27 -0.87 -6.96
N ALA A 15 -27.05 -0.91 -6.41
CA ALA A 15 -25.96 -0.01 -6.76
C ALA A 15 -24.63 -0.72 -6.58
N GLN A 16 -23.77 -0.69 -7.61
CA GLN A 16 -22.51 -1.42 -7.60
C GLN A 16 -21.31 -0.47 -7.68
N VAL A 17 -20.39 -0.66 -6.76
CA VAL A 17 -19.16 0.11 -6.61
C VAL A 17 -17.99 -0.84 -6.61
N SER A 18 -17.09 -0.71 -7.58
CA SER A 18 -15.95 -1.61 -7.74
C SER A 18 -14.69 -0.96 -7.17
N ILE A 19 -14.18 -1.50 -6.08
CA ILE A 19 -12.86 -1.15 -5.54
C ILE A 19 -11.82 -2.00 -6.24
N SER A 20 -10.76 -1.36 -6.72
CA SER A 20 -9.66 -2.09 -7.32
C SER A 20 -8.34 -1.74 -6.69
N ASP A 21 -7.59 -2.80 -6.39
CA ASP A 21 -6.26 -2.75 -5.82
C ASP A 21 -5.27 -3.33 -6.83
N ILE A 22 -4.22 -2.56 -7.12
CA ILE A 22 -3.05 -3.04 -7.85
C ILE A 22 -1.86 -3.02 -6.90
N TRP A 23 -1.09 -4.10 -6.91
CA TRP A 23 0.16 -4.16 -6.16
C TRP A 23 1.20 -4.99 -6.89
N THR A 24 2.45 -4.74 -6.54
CA THR A 24 3.60 -5.48 -7.07
C THR A 24 4.13 -6.43 -5.98
N SER A 25 4.23 -7.71 -6.31
CA SER A 25 4.74 -8.76 -5.43
C SER A 25 6.24 -8.59 -5.15
N ILE A 26 6.77 -9.37 -4.21
CA ILE A 26 8.22 -9.32 -3.89
C ILE A 26 9.05 -9.75 -5.10
N ASN A 27 8.47 -10.60 -5.96
CA ASN A 27 9.06 -11.09 -7.18
C ASN A 27 8.85 -10.14 -8.37
N MET A 28 8.43 -8.90 -8.12
CA MET A 28 8.13 -7.87 -9.13
C MET A 28 6.95 -8.18 -10.07
N ASP A 29 6.15 -9.21 -9.76
CA ASP A 29 4.93 -9.50 -10.51
C ASP A 29 3.81 -8.55 -10.13
N ALA A 30 3.08 -8.02 -11.11
CA ALA A 30 1.91 -7.18 -10.90
C ALA A 30 0.62 -8.00 -10.73
N TYR A 31 -0.17 -7.63 -9.73
CA TYR A 31 -1.47 -8.23 -9.44
C TYR A 31 -2.54 -7.15 -9.43
N LEU A 32 -3.74 -7.50 -9.90
CA LEU A 32 -4.93 -6.67 -9.80
C LEU A 32 -6.03 -7.50 -9.15
N ALA A 33 -6.56 -6.99 -8.05
CA ALA A 33 -7.83 -7.44 -7.50
C ALA A 33 -8.94 -6.47 -7.89
N LEU A 34 -10.10 -7.04 -8.18
CA LEU A 34 -11.33 -6.29 -8.32
C LEU A 34 -12.34 -6.82 -7.32
N THR A 35 -12.74 -5.95 -6.39
CA THR A 35 -13.73 -6.23 -5.36
C THR A 35 -14.95 -5.38 -5.64
N CYS A 36 -16.10 -6.01 -5.68
CA CYS A 36 -17.38 -5.38 -5.85
C CYS A 36 -18.03 -5.16 -4.48
N HIS A 37 -18.57 -3.96 -4.27
CA HIS A 37 -19.44 -3.62 -3.15
C HIS A 37 -20.79 -3.20 -3.69
N PHE A 38 -21.86 -3.70 -3.08
CA PHE A 38 -23.21 -3.37 -3.50
C PHE A 38 -24.18 -3.42 -2.33
N ILE A 39 -25.34 -2.81 -2.52
CA ILE A 39 -26.45 -2.82 -1.55
C ILE A 39 -27.49 -3.82 -2.06
N THR A 40 -27.86 -4.77 -1.20
CA THR A 40 -28.93 -5.74 -1.48
C THR A 40 -30.32 -5.12 -1.31
N GLU A 41 -31.35 -5.84 -1.71
CA GLU A 41 -32.76 -5.40 -1.53
C GLU A 41 -33.11 -5.16 -0.06
N GLU A 42 -32.47 -5.88 0.86
CA GLU A 42 -32.62 -5.72 2.32
C GLU A 42 -31.79 -4.55 2.89
N ILE A 43 -31.24 -3.68 2.03
CA ILE A 43 -30.43 -2.51 2.41
C ILE A 43 -29.16 -2.93 3.17
N GLN A 44 -28.58 -4.09 2.80
CA GLN A 44 -27.34 -4.57 3.39
C GLN A 44 -26.16 -4.36 2.45
N LEU A 45 -25.05 -3.85 3.00
CA LEU A 45 -23.80 -3.71 2.26
C LEU A 45 -23.15 -5.10 2.10
N SER A 46 -23.11 -5.59 0.88
CA SER A 46 -22.44 -6.82 0.49
C SER A 46 -21.13 -6.55 -0.24
N THR A 47 -20.16 -7.44 -0.04
CA THR A 47 -18.82 -7.34 -0.63
C THR A 47 -18.41 -8.67 -1.22
N ILE A 48 -18.02 -8.68 -2.49
CA ILE A 48 -17.58 -9.89 -3.20
C ILE A 48 -16.28 -9.59 -3.96
N LEU A 49 -15.29 -10.47 -3.80
CA LEU A 49 -14.10 -10.46 -4.64
C LEU A 49 -14.46 -11.09 -5.99
N LEU A 50 -14.46 -10.29 -7.06
CA LEU A 50 -14.75 -10.77 -8.42
C LEU A 50 -13.59 -11.61 -8.95
N GLY A 51 -12.37 -11.20 -8.64
CA GLY A 51 -11.20 -11.99 -9.01
C GLY A 51 -9.88 -11.26 -8.79
N VAL A 52 -8.81 -12.03 -9.01
CA VAL A 52 -7.43 -11.55 -8.99
C VAL A 52 -6.76 -11.95 -10.29
N LYS A 53 -6.46 -10.96 -11.14
CA LYS A 53 -5.63 -11.18 -12.34
C LYS A 53 -4.16 -11.10 -11.92
N LYS A 54 -3.40 -12.13 -12.28
CA LYS A 54 -1.96 -12.26 -11.99
C LYS A 54 -1.14 -11.86 -13.21
N LYS A 55 0.06 -11.33 -12.97
CA LYS A 55 1.06 -11.02 -14.00
C LYS A 55 0.53 -10.11 -15.12
N ILE A 56 -0.15 -9.02 -14.76
CA ILE A 56 -0.63 -8.07 -15.76
C ILE A 56 0.57 -7.43 -16.46
N PRO A 57 0.77 -7.65 -17.78
CA PRO A 57 1.84 -7.02 -18.51
C PRO A 57 1.57 -5.51 -18.56
N ARG A 58 2.62 -4.72 -18.33
CA ARG A 58 2.55 -3.24 -18.43
C ARG A 58 1.40 -2.63 -17.60
N PHE A 59 1.23 -3.07 -16.35
CA PHE A 59 0.24 -2.58 -15.38
C PHE A 59 0.31 -1.05 -15.06
N HIS A 60 1.24 -0.32 -15.66
CA HIS A 60 1.30 1.14 -15.65
C HIS A 60 0.51 1.78 -16.81
N ILE A 61 0.10 1.00 -17.81
CA ILE A 61 -0.69 1.46 -18.96
C ILE A 61 -2.17 1.35 -18.63
N ALA A 62 -2.88 2.49 -18.71
CA ALA A 62 -4.30 2.57 -18.40
C ALA A 62 -5.17 1.59 -19.19
N ALA A 63 -4.88 1.39 -20.48
CA ALA A 63 -5.62 0.47 -21.35
C ALA A 63 -5.54 -1.00 -20.90
N GLN A 64 -4.36 -1.46 -20.48
CA GLN A 64 -4.17 -2.84 -19.98
C GLN A 64 -4.89 -3.07 -18.66
N ILE A 65 -4.90 -2.06 -17.79
CA ILE A 65 -5.65 -2.08 -16.54
C ILE A 65 -7.16 -2.10 -16.81
N ALA A 66 -7.62 -1.29 -17.77
CA ALA A 66 -9.02 -1.22 -18.18
C ALA A 66 -9.48 -2.58 -18.73
N GLU A 67 -8.75 -3.16 -19.68
CA GLU A 67 -9.03 -4.48 -20.25
C GLU A 67 -9.14 -5.55 -19.16
N ALA A 68 -8.17 -5.62 -18.24
CA ALA A 68 -8.20 -6.61 -17.15
C ALA A 68 -9.42 -6.47 -16.23
N LYS A 69 -9.84 -5.24 -15.92
CA LYS A 69 -11.06 -5.00 -15.14
C LYS A 69 -12.30 -5.32 -15.96
N ASP A 70 -12.32 -4.93 -17.22
CA ASP A 70 -13.44 -5.14 -18.14
C ASP A 70 -13.72 -6.63 -18.32
N THR A 71 -12.68 -7.44 -18.49
CA THR A 71 -12.80 -8.89 -18.54
C THR A 71 -13.40 -9.44 -17.25
N LEU A 72 -12.95 -8.99 -16.07
CA LEU A 72 -13.53 -9.43 -14.79
C LEU A 72 -15.00 -8.99 -14.64
N MET A 73 -15.36 -7.78 -15.10
CA MET A 73 -16.75 -7.31 -15.04
C MET A 73 -17.65 -8.07 -16.02
N ALA A 74 -17.12 -8.42 -17.21
CA ALA A 74 -17.82 -9.19 -18.22
C ALA A 74 -18.01 -10.66 -17.80
N GLU A 75 -16.98 -11.29 -17.23
CA GLU A 75 -17.04 -12.65 -16.66
C GLU A 75 -18.14 -12.77 -15.59
N TRP A 76 -18.48 -11.68 -14.92
CA TRP A 76 -19.51 -11.61 -13.89
C TRP A 76 -20.85 -11.05 -14.38
N GLY A 77 -20.99 -10.65 -15.65
CA GLY A 77 -22.25 -10.10 -16.18
C GLY A 77 -22.66 -8.74 -15.59
N ILE A 78 -21.71 -8.00 -15.00
CA ILE A 78 -21.98 -6.77 -14.23
C ILE A 78 -21.51 -5.49 -14.93
N ARG A 79 -21.00 -5.58 -16.16
CA ARG A 79 -20.41 -4.45 -16.90
C ARG A 79 -21.28 -3.19 -16.84
N ASP A 80 -22.58 -3.35 -17.07
CA ASP A 80 -23.54 -2.25 -17.14
C ASP A 80 -24.09 -1.81 -15.77
N LYS A 81 -23.76 -2.55 -14.71
CA LYS A 81 -24.23 -2.31 -13.33
C LYS A 81 -23.21 -1.51 -12.50
N VAL A 82 -21.94 -1.47 -12.91
CA VAL A 82 -20.89 -0.74 -12.18
C VAL A 82 -21.06 0.77 -12.35
N ARG A 83 -21.43 1.44 -11.25
CA ARG A 83 -21.63 2.90 -11.25
C ARG A 83 -20.35 3.68 -11.03
N SER A 84 -19.43 3.13 -10.24
CA SER A 84 -18.18 3.83 -9.91
C SER A 84 -17.03 2.87 -9.64
N LEU A 85 -15.82 3.36 -9.93
CA LEU A 85 -14.55 2.69 -9.64
C LEU A 85 -13.81 3.47 -8.57
N ILE A 86 -13.55 2.81 -7.43
CA ILE A 86 -12.76 3.41 -6.37
C ILE A 86 -11.31 2.91 -6.46
N THR A 87 -10.39 3.81 -6.80
CA THR A 87 -8.95 3.52 -6.94
C THR A 87 -8.11 4.64 -6.33
N ASP A 88 -6.77 4.51 -6.32
CA ASP A 88 -5.93 5.66 -5.99
C ASP A 88 -5.99 6.74 -7.08
N ALA A 89 -5.49 7.93 -6.74
CA ALA A 89 -5.52 9.10 -7.61
C ALA A 89 -4.42 9.06 -8.70
N ALA A 90 -3.80 7.91 -8.98
CA ALA A 90 -2.78 7.82 -9.99
C ALA A 90 -3.36 8.07 -11.40
N GLN A 91 -2.61 8.77 -12.25
CA GLN A 91 -3.10 9.18 -13.58
C GLN A 91 -3.56 8.00 -14.45
N ASN A 92 -2.87 6.88 -14.37
CA ASN A 92 -3.24 5.65 -15.06
C ASN A 92 -4.58 5.06 -14.56
N MET A 93 -4.93 5.23 -13.28
CA MET A 93 -6.21 4.80 -12.73
C MET A 93 -7.35 5.69 -13.16
N VAL A 94 -7.14 7.01 -13.17
CA VAL A 94 -8.10 7.99 -13.69
C VAL A 94 -8.36 7.73 -15.17
N ALA A 95 -7.31 7.58 -15.98
CA ALA A 95 -7.42 7.24 -17.39
C ALA A 95 -8.12 5.89 -17.62
N CYS A 96 -7.84 4.89 -16.78
CA CYS A 96 -8.52 3.59 -16.84
C CYS A 96 -10.03 3.73 -16.60
N ALA A 97 -10.45 4.49 -15.57
CA ALA A 97 -11.87 4.72 -15.31
C ALA A 97 -12.56 5.44 -16.48
N ASN A 98 -11.88 6.42 -17.10
CA ASN A 98 -12.37 7.10 -18.29
C ASN A 98 -12.53 6.14 -19.49
N LEU A 99 -11.56 5.24 -19.71
CA LEU A 99 -11.66 4.23 -20.78
C LEU A 99 -12.82 3.25 -20.57
N LEU A 100 -13.15 2.95 -19.32
CA LEU A 100 -14.29 2.10 -18.97
C LEU A 100 -15.62 2.87 -18.95
N ASN A 101 -15.59 4.20 -19.14
CA ASN A 101 -16.74 5.09 -19.01
C ASN A 101 -17.45 4.96 -17.64
N VAL A 102 -16.66 4.77 -16.58
CA VAL A 102 -17.16 4.63 -15.20
C VAL A 102 -16.67 5.78 -14.34
N ARG A 103 -17.53 6.31 -13.47
CA ARG A 103 -17.17 7.38 -12.54
C ARG A 103 -15.98 6.96 -11.65
N HIS A 104 -14.91 7.75 -11.66
CA HIS A 104 -13.78 7.56 -10.75
C HIS A 104 -14.05 8.19 -9.39
N ILE A 105 -13.72 7.46 -8.32
CA ILE A 105 -13.74 7.96 -6.94
C ILE A 105 -12.38 7.66 -6.31
N ASN A 106 -11.79 8.66 -5.66
CA ASN A 106 -10.53 8.49 -4.94
C ASN A 106 -10.75 7.65 -3.67
N ARG A 107 -9.87 6.66 -3.46
CA ARG A 107 -9.86 5.90 -2.21
C ARG A 107 -9.43 6.76 -1.04
N PHE A 108 -10.34 6.92 -0.08
CA PHE A 108 -10.10 7.70 1.13
C PHE A 108 -8.83 7.30 1.88
N ALA A 109 -8.60 6.01 2.11
CA ALA A 109 -7.43 5.52 2.83
C ALA A 109 -6.09 5.92 2.14
N TYR A 110 -6.08 5.97 0.81
CA TYR A 110 -4.90 6.42 0.07
C TYR A 110 -4.70 7.94 0.20
N MET A 111 -5.79 8.72 0.09
CA MET A 111 -5.77 10.18 0.29
C MET A 111 -5.27 10.56 1.68
N LEU A 112 -5.78 9.90 2.73
CA LEU A 112 -5.35 10.12 4.11
C LEU A 112 -3.84 9.86 4.26
N ASN A 113 -3.35 8.76 3.68
CA ASN A 113 -1.93 8.45 3.72
C ASN A 113 -1.07 9.51 2.99
N LEU A 114 -1.53 10.04 1.87
CA LEU A 114 -0.84 11.13 1.19
C LEU A 114 -0.77 12.39 2.05
N VAL A 115 -1.86 12.74 2.73
CA VAL A 115 -1.90 13.88 3.67
C VAL A 115 -0.87 13.68 4.79
N VAL A 116 -0.87 12.52 5.44
CA VAL A 116 0.09 12.20 6.53
C VAL A 116 1.54 12.25 6.04
N LYS A 117 1.84 11.68 4.87
CA LYS A 117 3.19 11.72 4.30
C LYS A 117 3.63 13.16 4.00
N LYS A 118 2.74 13.97 3.42
CA LYS A 118 3.04 15.36 3.07
C LYS A 118 3.24 16.22 4.32
N SER A 119 2.37 16.08 5.32
CA SER A 119 2.51 16.82 6.58
C SER A 119 3.80 16.45 7.31
N THR A 120 4.13 15.15 7.37
CA THR A 120 5.38 14.67 7.98
C THR A 120 6.60 15.30 7.31
N LEU A 121 6.64 15.34 5.98
CA LEU A 121 7.76 15.93 5.24
C LEU A 121 7.88 17.44 5.49
N MET A 122 6.75 18.14 5.64
CA MET A 122 6.72 19.58 5.90
C MET A 122 7.13 19.92 7.34
N THR A 123 6.58 19.21 8.34
CA THR A 123 6.84 19.50 9.76
C THR A 123 8.27 19.13 10.17
N PHE A 124 8.81 18.04 9.62
CA PHE A 124 10.13 17.52 10.00
C PHE A 124 11.18 17.75 8.90
N ALA A 125 11.08 18.82 8.11
CA ALA A 125 11.95 19.06 6.95
C ALA A 125 13.46 18.93 7.27
N LEU A 126 13.88 19.24 8.50
CA LEU A 126 15.26 19.07 8.96
C LEU A 126 15.57 17.65 9.50
N GLY A 127 14.63 16.98 10.18
CA GLY A 127 14.86 15.68 10.83
C GLY A 127 14.49 14.45 10.00
N HIS A 128 13.46 14.53 9.15
CA HIS A 128 12.99 13.40 8.34
C HIS A 128 14.06 12.97 7.33
N GLY A 129 14.80 13.90 6.72
CA GLY A 129 15.90 13.58 5.79
C GLY A 129 16.99 12.73 6.46
N GLU A 130 17.38 13.09 7.68
CA GLU A 130 18.39 12.36 8.46
C GLU A 130 17.87 11.01 8.94
N LEU A 131 16.65 10.95 9.47
CA LEU A 131 16.00 9.71 9.90
C LEU A 131 15.80 8.73 8.74
N TRP A 132 15.42 9.26 7.57
CA TRP A 132 15.33 8.49 6.35
C TRP A 132 16.71 7.97 5.93
N ARG A 133 17.77 8.77 6.04
CA ARG A 133 19.16 8.36 5.76
C ARG A 133 19.63 7.26 6.72
N ILE A 134 19.28 7.35 8.00
CA ILE A 134 19.52 6.29 9.01
C ILE A 134 18.81 4.99 8.60
N SER A 135 17.53 5.08 8.23
CA SER A 135 16.74 3.90 7.81
C SER A 135 17.27 3.25 6.52
N ASN A 136 17.85 4.06 5.61
CA ASN A 136 18.37 3.63 4.31
C ASN A 136 19.88 3.40 4.27
N GLN A 137 20.54 3.24 5.41
CA GLN A 137 21.94 2.83 5.45
C GLN A 137 22.20 1.55 4.63
N THR A 138 23.41 1.45 4.05
CA THR A 138 23.80 0.32 3.19
C THR A 138 23.82 -1.00 3.99
N PRO A 139 23.67 -2.17 3.33
CA PRO A 139 23.74 -3.47 3.99
C PRO A 139 25.01 -3.67 4.84
N GLN A 140 26.11 -3.02 4.46
CA GLN A 140 27.41 -3.09 5.13
C GLN A 140 27.42 -2.27 6.43
N GLN A 141 26.82 -1.07 6.44
CA GLN A 141 26.60 -0.27 7.64
C GLN A 141 25.63 -0.97 8.62
N LYS A 142 24.57 -1.60 8.08
CA LYS A 142 23.59 -2.39 8.84
C LYS A 142 24.19 -3.59 9.57
N ARG A 143 25.11 -4.31 8.91
CA ARG A 143 25.88 -5.42 9.53
C ARG A 143 26.78 -4.95 10.66
N SER A 144 27.33 -3.73 10.58
CA SER A 144 28.11 -3.13 11.66
C SER A 144 27.23 -2.86 12.88
N CYS A 145 26.07 -2.24 12.70
CA CYS A 145 25.08 -2.02 13.77
C CYS A 145 24.61 -3.34 14.42
N GLN A 146 24.40 -4.40 13.63
CA GLN A 146 24.05 -5.74 14.15
C GLN A 146 25.15 -6.38 15.01
N LYS A 147 26.43 -6.13 14.71
CA LYS A 147 27.55 -6.60 15.55
C LYS A 147 27.56 -5.92 16.91
N TYR A 148 27.20 -4.63 16.98
CA TYR A 148 27.12 -3.90 18.24
C TYR A 148 25.85 -4.25 19.05
N SER A 149 24.72 -4.56 18.39
CA SER A 149 23.50 -4.99 19.07
C SER A 149 23.59 -6.40 19.66
N PHE A 150 24.36 -7.31 19.05
CA PHE A 150 24.61 -8.65 19.62
C PHE A 150 25.34 -8.61 20.97
N ARG A 151 26.00 -7.48 21.30
CA ARG A 151 26.69 -7.26 22.57
C ARG A 151 25.75 -6.85 23.71
N TRP A 152 24.53 -6.44 23.41
CA TRP A 152 23.51 -6.02 24.39
C TRP A 152 22.29 -6.95 24.27
N GLU A 153 22.22 -7.93 25.17
CA GLU A 153 21.12 -8.86 25.49
C GLU A 153 20.21 -9.35 24.34
N ASN A 154 20.43 -10.62 23.96
CA ASN A 154 19.43 -11.69 23.77
C ASN A 154 17.99 -11.33 23.35
N GLN A 155 17.82 -10.44 22.40
CA GLN A 155 16.60 -10.38 21.63
C GLN A 155 16.96 -10.54 20.15
N ASN A 156 16.25 -11.45 19.49
CA ASN A 156 16.21 -11.62 18.04
C ASN A 156 15.63 -10.34 17.40
N ILE A 157 16.34 -9.21 17.53
CA ILE A 157 15.99 -7.93 16.92
C ILE A 157 16.37 -8.09 15.46
N ASN A 158 15.41 -8.53 14.66
CA ASN A 158 15.49 -8.47 13.21
C ASN A 158 15.62 -6.99 12.82
N PHE A 159 16.85 -6.50 12.71
CA PHE A 159 17.14 -5.19 12.11
C PHE A 159 16.60 -5.22 10.68
N TYR A 160 15.46 -4.54 10.51
CA TYR A 160 14.85 -4.14 9.25
C TYR A 160 14.63 -5.27 8.23
N LYS A 161 13.40 -5.81 8.22
CA LYS A 161 12.80 -6.16 6.93
C LYS A 161 12.79 -4.87 6.11
N ARG A 162 13.36 -4.89 4.90
CA ARG A 162 13.14 -3.84 3.89
C ARG A 162 11.63 -3.67 3.79
N LEU A 163 11.09 -2.66 4.48
CA LEU A 163 9.69 -2.34 4.34
C LEU A 163 9.57 -1.95 2.89
N LYS A 164 8.86 -2.77 2.12
CA LYS A 164 8.30 -2.27 0.88
C LYS A 164 7.58 -0.95 1.22
N PRO A 165 7.49 0.00 0.28
CA PRO A 165 6.60 1.14 0.47
C PRO A 165 5.15 0.63 0.52
N THR A 166 4.77 0.05 1.65
CA THR A 166 3.38 -0.15 2.04
C THR A 166 2.85 1.22 2.41
N ARG A 167 1.53 1.34 2.47
CA ARG A 167 0.90 2.65 2.75
C ARG A 167 1.40 3.22 4.08
N ASN A 168 1.70 2.38 5.07
CA ASN A 168 2.14 2.79 6.42
C ASN A 168 3.67 2.81 6.62
N SER A 169 4.48 2.77 5.55
CA SER A 169 5.93 2.67 5.66
C SER A 169 6.56 3.77 6.52
N THR A 170 6.04 5.00 6.46
CA THR A 170 6.50 6.14 7.26
C THR A 170 6.23 5.93 8.75
N PHE A 171 5.02 5.51 9.11
CA PHE A 171 4.67 5.21 10.50
C PHE A 171 5.53 4.08 11.05
N THR A 172 5.65 2.97 10.31
CA THR A 172 6.46 1.83 10.75
C THR A 172 7.95 2.18 10.86
N MET A 173 8.47 3.03 9.96
CA MET A 173 9.83 3.56 10.07
C MET A 173 10.02 4.33 11.39
N TYR A 174 9.15 5.28 11.70
CA TYR A 174 9.24 6.04 12.94
C TYR A 174 9.08 5.18 14.19
N GLN A 175 8.11 4.27 14.18
CA GLN A 175 7.90 3.33 15.27
C GLN A 175 9.17 2.48 15.51
N THR A 176 9.77 1.96 14.44
CA THR A 176 11.00 1.15 14.53
C THR A 176 12.17 1.99 15.05
N LEU A 177 12.33 3.21 14.56
CA LEU A 177 13.38 4.13 15.04
C LEU A 177 13.20 4.46 16.52
N TYR A 178 11.97 4.67 16.97
CA TYR A 178 11.66 4.94 18.37
C TYR A 178 11.90 3.72 19.28
N GLU A 179 11.43 2.54 18.87
CA GLU A 179 11.65 1.28 19.59
C GLU A 179 13.15 0.94 19.69
N GLN A 180 13.90 1.20 18.61
CA GLN A 180 15.33 0.90 18.53
C GLN A 180 16.24 2.09 18.88
N ARG A 181 15.72 3.18 19.46
CA ARG A 181 16.49 4.43 19.68
C ARG A 181 17.77 4.23 20.48
N LYS A 182 17.74 3.38 21.52
CA LYS A 182 18.91 3.06 22.37
C LYS A 182 20.01 2.32 21.59
N PRO A 183 19.74 1.14 20.97
CA PRO A 183 20.77 0.45 20.20
C PRO A 183 21.23 1.23 18.97
N LEU A 184 20.34 2.00 18.32
CA LEU A 184 20.72 2.88 17.21
C LEU A 184 21.64 4.01 17.67
N GLY A 185 21.36 4.67 18.81
CA GLY A 185 22.21 5.72 19.35
C GLY A 185 23.63 5.24 19.60
N VAL A 186 23.79 4.09 20.25
CA VAL A 186 25.11 3.48 20.49
C VAL A 186 25.81 3.14 19.17
N ALA A 187 25.12 2.51 18.23
CA ALA A 187 25.71 2.16 16.94
C ALA A 187 26.15 3.40 16.14
N LEU A 188 25.37 4.48 16.17
CA LEU A 188 25.70 5.75 15.51
C LEU A 188 26.93 6.42 16.15
N THR A 189 27.10 6.34 17.48
CA THR A 189 28.33 6.88 18.13
C THR A 189 29.59 6.11 17.74
N GLY A 190 29.48 4.83 17.42
CA GLY A 190 30.61 4.01 16.95
C GLY A 190 30.90 4.14 15.44
N LEU A 191 30.00 4.76 14.68
CA LEU A 191 30.17 5.01 13.26
C LEU A 191 30.63 6.46 13.06
N ASN A 192 31.69 6.66 12.26
CA ASN A 192 32.20 7.99 11.95
C ASN A 192 31.22 8.72 10.99
N THR A 193 30.10 9.19 11.53
CA THR A 193 28.98 9.78 10.78
C THR A 193 28.66 11.17 11.31
N THR A 194 28.21 12.05 10.43
CA THR A 194 27.74 13.39 10.81
C THR A 194 26.33 13.40 11.40
N LEU A 195 25.75 12.22 11.68
CA LEU A 195 24.39 12.08 12.18
C LEU A 195 24.41 12.21 13.70
N LEU A 196 23.68 13.19 14.23
CA LEU A 196 23.52 13.34 15.67
C LEU A 196 22.76 12.13 16.24
N PRO A 197 23.20 11.54 17.36
CA PRO A 197 22.47 10.47 18.02
C PRO A 197 21.10 10.99 18.47
N LEU A 198 20.06 10.15 18.28
CA LEU A 198 18.71 10.43 18.75
C LEU A 198 18.70 10.44 20.29
N SER A 199 18.89 11.61 20.91
CA SER A 199 18.74 11.78 22.36
C SER A 199 17.26 11.66 22.72
N ALA A 200 16.98 11.05 23.88
CA ALA A 200 15.63 10.81 24.37
C ALA A 200 15.01 12.04 25.08
N ASP A 201 15.71 13.16 25.12
CA ASP A 201 15.33 14.36 25.86
C ASP A 201 14.67 15.39 24.92
N VAL A 202 13.43 15.10 24.51
CA VAL A 202 12.41 16.09 24.10
C VAL A 202 11.05 15.57 24.57
#